data_AF-A0A962GP07-F1
#
_entry.id   AF-A0A962GP07-F1
#
_cell.length_a   1.000
_cell.length_b   1.000
_cell.length_c   1.000
_cell.angle_alpha   90.00
_cell.angle_beta   90.00
_cell.angle_gamma   90.00
#
_symmetry.space_group_name_H-M   'P 1'
#
loop_
_entity.id
_entity.type
_entity.pdbx_description
1 polymer ?
#
loop_
_entity_poly.entity_id
_entity_poly.type
_entity_poly.pdbx_seq_one_letter_code
_entity_poly.pdbx_strand_id
1 'polypeptide(L)'
;WIGTGNGGLARLRADGRFERFRRLADGSGELPSNAVVSLYEDDAQTLWVGFSDLGLVQRCVDCADFAPLPLAEDSPVQQVLGRINQVLRSRDGYYWIAGMPNGLYRYDPLRQHLLRYSRNPDDPASPSHDSITVLVEDRRGRLWAGTQGGGLLQVERDDQGQAIGFSAITRADGLSGDAVGGLLEAPDGAIWAATISGLTRVDPVSGALRNLDASFGELARGYFIGAAAVGPDGVHYFGGLRGLTALRPALMPPARGLPAVRLTGIALDNTPIAAVAVPGLPIQPVVRATRVLVPPGYGMVGVEFAALDYLAPEALRYEYRLRGLDDTWLSTPANRRYAAFTRLPAGQYQLELRVSRPGQEGQFAEHAADFVVLAPLWRRPLAQLAYVIAALLLGYLFWHRFERRRERDQAAQLALRDSEERLKLALWGSGDELWDLDLENGRLHRENPLPGLMVTQHPPDSIEAYLEQVHAEEREAIRTAFLEHVRGQRDHYEFTYRGLATDGSWRWLLARGRSVRRDAQGHALRVAGTVRDVSESKANEDALKRFADELESRVEARTADHRLAIAQLKRTVEELTLTQRQLVESEKMASLGQLV
;
A
#
# COMPACT_ATOMS: atom_id res chain seq x y z
N TRP A 1 -9.04 10.04 -76.12
CA TRP A 1 -7.63 10.48 -76.04
C TRP A 1 -6.94 9.79 -74.87
N ILE A 2 -5.63 9.59 -74.94
CA ILE A 2 -4.83 8.94 -73.89
C ILE A 2 -3.53 9.73 -73.71
N GLY A 3 -3.32 10.28 -72.51
CA GLY A 3 -2.06 10.91 -72.12
C GLY A 3 -1.15 9.91 -71.44
N THR A 4 0.16 10.02 -71.65
CA THR A 4 1.15 9.17 -71.01
C THR A 4 2.28 10.01 -70.43
N GLY A 5 2.86 9.56 -69.31
CA GLY A 5 3.84 10.36 -68.56
C GLY A 5 5.18 10.57 -69.27
N ASN A 6 5.51 9.81 -70.32
CA ASN A 6 6.74 9.98 -71.12
C ASN A 6 6.53 9.68 -72.62
N GLY A 7 5.35 9.21 -73.04
CA GLY A 7 5.09 8.78 -74.41
C GLY A 7 4.30 9.79 -75.24
N GLY A 8 3.95 10.95 -74.66
CA GLY A 8 3.10 11.95 -75.30
C GLY A 8 1.63 11.60 -75.24
N LEU A 9 0.90 12.03 -76.26
CA LEU A 9 -0.55 11.92 -76.40
C LEU A 9 -0.89 10.92 -77.49
N ALA A 10 -1.93 10.12 -77.29
CA ALA A 10 -2.46 9.23 -78.31
C ALA A 10 -3.97 9.43 -78.51
N ARG A 11 -4.41 9.38 -79.76
CA ARG A 11 -5.83 9.31 -80.14
C ARG A 11 -6.15 7.89 -80.60
N LEU A 12 -7.06 7.22 -79.89
CA LEU A 12 -7.63 5.96 -80.35
C LEU A 12 -8.68 6.28 -81.43
N ARG A 13 -8.44 5.79 -82.65
CA ARG A 13 -9.38 5.91 -83.77
C ARG A 13 -10.43 4.80 -83.69
N ALA A 14 -11.55 5.01 -84.38
CA ALA A 14 -12.65 4.05 -84.43
C ALA A 14 -12.26 2.68 -85.02
N ASP A 15 -11.18 2.62 -85.81
CA ASP A 15 -10.62 1.39 -86.37
C ASP A 15 -9.68 0.65 -85.40
N GLY A 16 -9.55 1.12 -84.15
CA GLY A 16 -8.70 0.54 -83.13
C GLY A 16 -7.22 0.94 -83.20
N ARG A 17 -6.80 1.75 -84.19
CA ARG A 17 -5.41 2.22 -84.29
C ARG A 17 -5.17 3.45 -83.43
N PHE A 18 -3.95 3.58 -82.92
CA PHE A 18 -3.48 4.76 -82.21
C PHE A 18 -2.74 5.70 -83.15
N GLU A 19 -3.22 6.92 -83.22
CA GLU A 19 -2.47 8.06 -83.74
C GLU A 19 -1.72 8.71 -82.58
N ARG A 20 -0.44 9.02 -82.75
CA ARG A 20 0.44 9.45 -81.66
C ARG A 20 1.03 10.82 -81.95
N PHE A 21 0.97 11.67 -80.95
CA PHE A 21 1.51 13.02 -80.92
C PHE A 21 2.62 13.04 -79.88
N ARG A 22 3.82 13.48 -80.26
CA ARG A 22 4.99 13.48 -79.38
C ARG A 22 6.00 14.55 -79.79
N ARG A 23 6.83 14.94 -78.83
CA ARG A 23 8.09 15.63 -79.03
C ARG A 23 9.20 14.61 -79.32
N LEU A 24 9.94 14.84 -80.40
CA LEU A 24 11.09 14.04 -80.82
C LEU A 24 12.37 14.53 -80.13
N ALA A 25 13.41 13.70 -80.16
CA ALA A 25 14.66 13.96 -79.45
C ALA A 25 15.45 15.14 -80.04
N ASP A 26 15.23 15.45 -81.32
CA ASP A 26 15.78 16.62 -82.02
C ASP A 26 15.02 17.93 -81.70
N GLY A 27 14.01 17.85 -80.83
CA GLY A 27 13.19 18.99 -80.41
C GLY A 27 12.00 19.26 -81.34
N SER A 28 11.90 18.60 -82.49
CA SER A 28 10.76 18.69 -83.40
C SER A 28 9.55 17.89 -82.89
N GLY A 29 8.38 18.08 -83.48
CA GLY A 29 7.17 17.33 -83.14
C GLY A 29 5.98 18.22 -82.82
N GLU A 30 4.79 17.60 -82.79
CA GLU A 30 3.51 18.30 -82.65
C GLU A 30 3.22 18.73 -81.20
N LEU A 31 3.82 18.04 -80.22
CA LEU A 31 3.69 18.40 -78.81
C LEU A 31 4.94 19.10 -78.29
N PRO A 32 4.78 20.08 -77.39
CA PRO A 32 5.91 20.74 -76.75
C PRO A 32 6.49 19.94 -75.57
N SER A 33 5.79 18.93 -75.05
CA SER A 33 6.32 17.98 -74.06
C SER A 33 5.68 16.59 -74.24
N ASN A 34 6.38 15.55 -73.81
CA ASN A 34 5.87 14.18 -73.80
C ASN A 34 5.22 13.78 -72.47
N ALA A 35 5.31 14.63 -71.44
CA ALA A 35 4.91 14.28 -70.09
C ALA A 35 3.46 14.67 -69.79
N VAL A 36 2.52 14.06 -70.51
CA VAL A 36 1.09 14.37 -70.42
C VAL A 36 0.50 13.74 -69.16
N VAL A 37 -0.16 14.56 -68.33
CA VAL A 37 -0.74 14.12 -67.05
C VAL A 37 -2.22 14.44 -66.90
N SER A 38 -2.75 15.38 -67.68
CA SER A 38 -4.17 15.72 -67.67
C SER A 38 -4.68 16.03 -69.07
N LEU A 39 -5.95 15.69 -69.29
CA LEU A 39 -6.67 15.95 -70.52
C LEU A 39 -8.07 16.45 -70.16
N TYR A 40 -8.52 17.49 -70.84
CA TYR A 40 -9.87 18.01 -70.71
C TYR A 40 -10.39 18.43 -72.08
N GLU A 41 -11.63 18.10 -72.39
CA GLU A 41 -12.29 18.49 -73.63
C GLU A 41 -13.52 19.32 -73.24
N ASP A 42 -13.59 20.54 -73.76
CA ASP A 42 -14.72 21.44 -73.50
C ASP A 42 -15.86 21.23 -74.51
N ASP A 43 -17.00 21.91 -74.30
CA ASP A 43 -18.17 21.80 -75.18
C ASP A 43 -17.92 22.33 -76.60
N ALA A 44 -16.86 23.12 -76.80
CA ALA A 44 -16.42 23.58 -78.12
C ALA A 44 -15.47 22.58 -78.79
N GLN A 45 -15.29 21.38 -78.21
CA GLN A 45 -14.36 20.34 -78.66
C GLN A 45 -12.91 20.81 -78.71
N THR A 46 -12.55 21.81 -77.90
CA THR A 46 -11.15 22.18 -77.71
C THR A 46 -10.54 21.20 -76.73
N LEU A 47 -9.43 20.58 -77.13
CA LEU A 47 -8.66 19.67 -76.30
C LEU A 47 -7.60 20.45 -75.52
N TRP A 48 -7.71 20.45 -74.21
CA TRP A 48 -6.76 21.00 -73.26
C TRP A 48 -5.84 19.90 -72.76
N VAL A 49 -4.52 20.10 -72.89
CA VAL A 49 -3.49 19.11 -72.57
C VAL A 49 -2.55 19.69 -71.53
N GLY A 50 -2.59 19.13 -70.31
CA GLY A 50 -1.71 19.51 -69.22
C GLY A 50 -0.51 18.58 -69.10
N PHE A 51 0.65 19.18 -68.88
CA PHE A 51 1.93 18.49 -68.74
C PHE A 51 2.43 18.53 -67.30
N SER A 52 3.37 17.64 -66.96
CA SER A 52 4.03 17.67 -65.64
C SER A 52 5.15 18.70 -65.55
N ASP A 53 5.70 19.16 -66.67
CA ASP A 53 6.94 19.93 -66.75
C ASP A 53 6.80 21.29 -67.46
N LEU A 54 5.74 21.50 -68.25
CA LEU A 54 5.63 22.67 -69.13
C LEU A 54 4.44 23.60 -68.82
N GLY A 55 3.35 23.08 -68.26
CA GLY A 55 2.10 23.83 -68.12
C GLY A 55 0.98 23.23 -68.97
N LEU A 56 0.29 24.08 -69.73
CA LEU A 56 -0.93 23.74 -70.47
C LEU A 56 -0.85 24.22 -71.92
N VAL A 57 -1.32 23.38 -72.85
CA VAL A 57 -1.63 23.78 -74.22
C VAL A 57 -3.06 23.41 -74.58
N GLN A 58 -3.57 24.01 -75.64
CA GLN A 58 -4.87 23.68 -76.19
C GLN A 58 -4.77 23.36 -77.69
N ARG A 59 -5.72 22.58 -78.19
CA ARG A 59 -5.91 22.32 -79.62
C ARG A 59 -7.39 22.45 -79.96
N CYS A 60 -7.73 23.42 -80.80
CA CYS A 60 -9.10 23.57 -81.28
C CYS A 60 -9.48 22.40 -82.22
N VAL A 61 -10.79 22.17 -82.42
CA VAL A 61 -11.30 21.04 -83.21
C VAL A 61 -10.72 20.97 -84.63
N ASP A 62 -10.55 22.13 -85.28
CA ASP A 62 -10.05 22.26 -86.65
C ASP A 62 -8.55 22.62 -86.72
N CYS A 63 -7.89 22.75 -85.56
CA CYS A 63 -6.47 23.10 -85.48
C CYS A 63 -5.60 21.85 -85.66
N ALA A 64 -4.59 21.95 -86.53
CA ALA A 64 -3.56 20.93 -86.63
C ALA A 64 -2.63 20.95 -85.40
N ASP A 65 -2.23 22.14 -84.97
CA ASP A 65 -1.17 22.33 -83.98
C ASP A 65 -1.70 22.55 -82.56
N PHE A 66 -0.90 22.13 -81.58
CA PHE A 66 -1.10 22.46 -80.17
C PHE A 66 -0.51 23.83 -79.86
N ALA A 67 -1.33 24.76 -79.39
CA ALA A 67 -0.93 26.13 -79.11
C ALA A 67 -0.98 26.43 -77.60
N PRO A 68 -0.14 27.35 -77.09
CA PRO A 68 -0.31 27.91 -75.75
C PRO A 68 -1.70 28.53 -75.56
N LEU A 69 -2.09 28.72 -74.30
CA LEU A 69 -3.31 29.44 -73.95
C LEU A 69 -3.25 30.88 -74.49
N PRO A 70 -4.29 31.38 -75.20
CA PRO A 70 -4.29 32.73 -75.71
C PRO A 70 -4.55 33.71 -74.56
N LEU A 71 -3.62 34.65 -74.40
CA LEU A 71 -3.59 35.63 -73.33
C LEU A 71 -3.43 37.04 -73.92
N ALA A 72 -4.20 37.99 -73.40
CA ALA A 72 -4.06 39.39 -73.76
C ALA A 72 -2.76 39.97 -73.17
N GLU A 73 -2.19 40.99 -73.82
CA GLU A 73 -0.95 41.65 -73.36
C GLU A 73 -1.09 42.24 -71.95
N ASP A 74 -2.30 42.67 -71.57
CA ASP A 74 -2.63 43.22 -70.26
C ASP A 74 -3.07 42.17 -69.22
N SER A 75 -3.03 40.88 -69.57
CA SER A 75 -3.35 39.79 -68.64
C SER A 75 -2.40 39.82 -67.42
N PRO A 76 -2.91 39.74 -66.18
CA PRO A 76 -2.09 39.76 -64.97
C PRO A 76 -1.06 38.63 -64.91
N VAL A 77 -1.36 37.50 -65.56
CA VAL A 77 -0.45 36.36 -65.72
C VAL A 77 -0.33 36.02 -67.20
N GLN A 78 0.90 35.84 -67.66
CA GLN A 78 1.24 35.62 -69.08
C GLN A 78 1.48 34.15 -69.45
N GLN A 79 1.43 33.24 -68.47
CA GLN A 79 1.58 31.81 -68.72
C GLN A 79 1.10 30.96 -67.53
N VAL A 80 0.59 29.77 -67.85
CA VAL A 80 0.33 28.71 -66.88
C VAL A 80 1.59 27.85 -66.77
N LEU A 81 2.19 27.78 -65.58
CA LEU A 81 3.47 27.09 -65.36
C LEU A 81 3.34 25.88 -64.44
N GLY A 82 4.22 24.90 -64.65
CA GLY A 82 4.38 23.73 -63.78
C GLY A 82 3.47 22.58 -64.18
N ARG A 83 3.22 21.67 -63.24
CA ARG A 83 2.38 20.50 -63.45
C ARG A 83 0.91 20.87 -63.43
N ILE A 84 0.17 20.54 -64.48
CA ILE A 84 -1.28 20.82 -64.57
C ILE A 84 -2.07 19.54 -64.40
N ASN A 85 -2.77 19.42 -63.26
CA ASN A 85 -3.48 18.20 -62.89
C ASN A 85 -4.91 18.17 -63.44
N GLN A 86 -5.56 19.32 -63.57
CA GLN A 86 -6.95 19.38 -64.03
C GLN A 86 -7.28 20.74 -64.61
N VAL A 87 -8.13 20.74 -65.63
CA VAL A 87 -8.87 21.90 -66.11
C VAL A 87 -10.35 21.63 -65.89
N LEU A 88 -11.08 22.62 -65.38
CA LEU A 88 -12.51 22.55 -65.11
C LEU A 88 -13.18 23.81 -65.67
N ARG A 89 -14.11 23.64 -66.61
CA ARG A 89 -15.03 24.71 -66.98
C ARG A 89 -16.10 24.86 -65.90
N SER A 90 -16.17 26.05 -65.32
CA SER A 90 -17.18 26.42 -64.33
C SER A 90 -18.45 26.94 -65.03
N ARG A 91 -19.59 26.87 -64.34
CA ARG A 91 -20.92 27.24 -64.87
C ARG A 91 -21.05 28.71 -65.26
N ASP A 92 -20.26 29.57 -64.62
CA ASP A 92 -20.10 30.98 -64.93
C ASP A 92 -19.31 31.24 -66.23
N GLY A 93 -18.78 30.19 -66.87
CA GLY A 93 -18.08 30.25 -68.15
C GLY A 93 -16.57 30.40 -68.03
N TYR A 94 -16.02 30.58 -66.82
CA TYR A 94 -14.58 30.63 -66.59
C TYR A 94 -13.96 29.23 -66.56
N TYR A 95 -12.68 29.14 -66.91
CA TYR A 95 -11.91 27.91 -66.75
C TYR A 95 -11.05 28.01 -65.49
N TRP A 96 -11.18 27.02 -64.62
CA TRP A 96 -10.34 26.85 -63.45
C TRP A 96 -9.29 25.79 -63.72
N ILE A 97 -8.02 26.12 -63.46
CA ILE A 97 -6.89 25.26 -63.78
C ILE A 97 -6.15 24.97 -62.47
N ALA A 98 -6.10 23.69 -62.10
CA ALA A 98 -5.38 23.21 -60.94
C ALA A 98 -3.97 22.76 -61.32
N GLY A 99 -2.97 23.32 -60.63
CA GLY A 99 -1.58 22.96 -60.84
C GLY A 99 -0.73 22.91 -59.59
N MET A 100 0.49 22.42 -59.76
CA MET A 100 1.54 22.35 -58.74
C MET A 100 2.89 22.70 -59.38
N PRO A 101 3.76 23.46 -58.70
CA PRO A 101 3.57 24.05 -57.37
C PRO A 101 2.84 25.42 -57.43
N ASN A 102 2.30 25.83 -58.57
CA ASN A 102 1.92 27.23 -58.81
C ASN A 102 0.44 27.58 -58.59
N GLY A 103 -0.31 26.74 -57.87
CA GLY A 103 -1.62 27.09 -57.31
C GLY A 103 -2.81 26.91 -58.25
N LEU A 104 -3.85 27.70 -57.98
CA LEU A 104 -5.12 27.72 -58.70
C LEU A 104 -5.11 28.88 -59.69
N TYR A 105 -5.42 28.61 -60.96
CA TYR A 105 -5.63 29.68 -61.94
C TYR A 105 -7.11 29.78 -62.33
N ARG A 106 -7.55 31.00 -62.65
CA ARG A 106 -8.83 31.28 -63.29
C ARG A 106 -8.58 31.99 -64.61
N TYR A 107 -9.10 31.43 -65.69
CA TYR A 107 -8.99 31.95 -67.04
C TYR A 107 -10.35 32.43 -67.55
N ASP A 108 -10.39 33.69 -67.98
CA ASP A 108 -11.50 34.31 -68.70
C ASP A 108 -11.27 34.13 -70.21
N PRO A 109 -12.04 33.26 -70.88
CA PRO A 109 -11.87 33.02 -72.30
C PRO A 109 -12.31 34.21 -73.19
N LEU A 110 -13.14 35.12 -72.68
CA LEU A 110 -13.61 36.29 -73.42
C LEU A 110 -12.60 37.43 -73.38
N ARG A 111 -12.03 37.69 -72.20
CA ARG A 111 -10.98 38.72 -72.03
C ARG A 111 -9.58 38.20 -72.30
N GLN A 112 -9.41 36.88 -72.38
CA GLN A 112 -8.10 36.23 -72.42
C GLN A 112 -7.22 36.63 -71.23
N HIS A 113 -7.85 36.78 -70.06
CA HIS A 113 -7.20 37.17 -68.81
C HIS A 113 -7.02 35.96 -67.92
N LEU A 114 -5.82 35.84 -67.35
CA LEU A 114 -5.46 34.78 -66.42
C LEU A 114 -5.12 35.38 -65.06
N LEU A 115 -5.82 34.90 -64.04
CA LEU A 115 -5.54 35.19 -62.64
C LEU A 115 -4.94 33.97 -61.97
N ARG A 116 -4.00 34.20 -61.04
CA ARG A 116 -3.41 33.17 -60.18
C ARG A 116 -3.75 33.46 -58.73
N TYR A 117 -4.21 32.43 -58.02
CA TYR A 117 -4.37 32.45 -56.57
C TYR A 117 -3.26 31.60 -55.95
N SER A 118 -2.44 32.24 -55.11
CA SER A 118 -1.34 31.62 -54.37
C SER A 118 -1.49 31.86 -52.88
N ARG A 119 -0.99 30.92 -52.10
CA ARG A 119 -0.92 31.01 -50.65
C ARG A 119 -0.14 32.25 -50.24
N ASN A 120 -0.74 33.00 -49.33
CA ASN A 120 -0.10 34.10 -48.62
C ASN A 120 -0.34 33.87 -47.11
N PRO A 121 0.70 33.52 -46.33
CA PRO A 121 0.56 33.28 -44.90
C PRO A 121 -0.03 34.46 -44.11
N ASP A 122 0.10 35.68 -44.63
CA ASP A 122 -0.38 36.90 -43.99
C ASP A 122 -1.82 37.26 -44.39
N ASP A 123 -2.41 36.54 -45.34
CA ASP A 123 -3.78 36.76 -45.83
C ASP A 123 -4.64 35.50 -45.65
N PRO A 124 -5.57 35.49 -44.67
CA PRO A 124 -6.45 34.35 -44.43
C PRO A 124 -7.45 34.12 -45.58
N ALA A 125 -7.65 35.09 -46.48
CA ALA A 125 -8.48 34.95 -47.67
C ALA A 125 -7.71 34.34 -48.86
N SER A 126 -6.46 33.88 -48.65
CA SER A 126 -5.66 33.17 -49.65
C SER A 126 -5.74 31.64 -49.49
N PRO A 127 -5.41 30.85 -50.53
CA PRO A 127 -5.40 29.39 -50.43
C PRO A 127 -4.46 28.89 -49.31
N SER A 128 -4.86 27.85 -48.57
CA SER A 128 -4.00 27.25 -47.54
C SER A 128 -2.75 26.56 -48.11
N HIS A 129 -2.73 26.27 -49.41
CA HIS A 129 -1.67 25.55 -50.10
C HIS A 129 -1.59 25.91 -51.59
N ASP A 130 -0.37 26.00 -52.14
CA ASP A 130 -0.11 26.32 -53.56
C ASP A 130 -0.17 25.11 -54.50
N SER A 131 -0.56 23.94 -54.01
CA SER A 131 -0.48 22.71 -54.81
C SER A 131 -1.86 22.11 -54.90
N ILE A 132 -2.56 22.49 -55.96
CA ILE A 132 -3.94 22.09 -56.21
C ILE A 132 -3.93 20.85 -57.09
N THR A 133 -4.55 19.80 -56.60
CA THR A 133 -4.52 18.47 -57.19
C THR A 133 -5.75 18.19 -58.04
N VAL A 134 -6.92 18.62 -57.57
CA VAL A 134 -8.21 18.37 -58.22
C VAL A 134 -9.21 19.48 -57.91
N LEU A 135 -10.20 19.64 -58.78
CA LEU A 135 -11.29 20.61 -58.70
C LEU A 135 -12.63 19.92 -58.95
N VAL A 136 -13.65 20.37 -58.24
CA VAL A 136 -15.05 20.07 -58.57
C VAL A 136 -15.91 21.29 -58.28
N GLU A 137 -16.83 21.61 -59.19
CA GLU A 137 -17.89 22.57 -58.92
C GLU A 137 -19.16 21.79 -58.58
N ASP A 138 -19.75 22.08 -57.42
CA ASP A 138 -20.95 21.38 -56.97
C ASP A 138 -22.22 21.92 -57.65
N ARG A 139 -23.35 21.22 -57.46
CA ARG A 139 -24.63 21.63 -58.06
C ARG A 139 -25.15 22.98 -57.62
N ARG A 140 -24.62 23.56 -56.54
CA ARG A 140 -24.99 24.88 -56.04
C ARG A 140 -24.03 25.96 -56.52
N GLY A 141 -23.06 25.63 -57.37
CA GLY A 141 -22.07 26.56 -57.87
C GLY A 141 -21.04 26.94 -56.80
N ARG A 142 -20.67 26.03 -55.90
CA ARG A 142 -19.48 26.22 -55.05
C ARG A 142 -18.32 25.44 -55.65
N LEU A 143 -17.17 26.08 -55.71
CA LEU A 143 -15.95 25.47 -56.19
C LEU A 143 -15.20 24.85 -55.01
N TRP A 144 -14.81 23.59 -55.18
CA TRP A 144 -14.04 22.82 -54.22
C TRP A 144 -12.71 22.42 -54.85
N ALA A 145 -11.63 22.55 -54.08
CA ALA A 145 -10.28 22.26 -54.54
C ALA A 145 -9.56 21.32 -53.57
N GLY A 146 -9.09 20.19 -54.09
CA GLY A 146 -8.21 19.29 -53.36
C GLY A 146 -6.78 19.82 -53.40
N THR A 147 -6.04 19.64 -52.32
CA THR A 147 -4.64 20.07 -52.25
C THR A 147 -3.70 18.89 -51.97
N GLN A 148 -2.41 19.07 -52.24
CA GLN A 148 -1.39 18.04 -51.99
C GLN A 148 -1.12 17.81 -50.49
N GLY A 149 -1.52 18.73 -49.61
CA GLY A 149 -1.28 18.61 -48.18
C GLY A 149 -1.90 19.70 -47.29
N GLY A 150 -2.74 20.59 -47.84
CA GLY A 150 -3.45 21.65 -47.12
C GLY A 150 -4.94 21.35 -46.90
N GLY A 151 -5.38 20.11 -47.12
CA GLY A 151 -6.76 19.67 -46.98
C GLY A 151 -7.63 19.89 -48.21
N LEU A 152 -8.94 19.90 -47.97
CA LEU A 152 -9.98 20.25 -48.94
C LEU A 152 -10.30 21.74 -48.78
N LEU A 153 -10.13 22.51 -49.86
CA LEU A 153 -10.48 23.92 -49.91
C LEU A 153 -11.89 24.11 -50.47
N GLN A 154 -12.69 24.90 -49.78
CA GLN A 154 -13.89 25.52 -50.33
C GLN A 154 -13.52 26.93 -50.80
N VAL A 155 -13.80 27.23 -52.06
CA VAL A 155 -13.50 28.53 -52.68
C VAL A 155 -14.77 29.38 -52.67
N GLU A 156 -14.72 30.49 -51.93
CA GLU A 156 -15.77 31.50 -51.92
C GLU A 156 -15.61 32.41 -53.13
N ARG A 157 -16.70 32.65 -53.85
CA ARG A 157 -16.71 33.41 -55.10
C ARG A 157 -17.67 34.60 -55.01
N ASP A 158 -17.29 35.72 -55.60
CA ASP A 158 -18.19 36.87 -55.79
C ASP A 158 -19.16 36.66 -56.98
N ASP A 159 -20.02 37.64 -57.22
CA ASP A 159 -20.98 37.63 -58.33
C ASP A 159 -20.31 37.62 -59.72
N GLN A 160 -19.03 37.96 -59.79
CA GLN A 160 -18.22 37.92 -61.02
C GLN A 160 -17.45 36.59 -61.16
N GLY A 161 -17.65 35.64 -60.25
CA GLY A 161 -16.96 34.35 -60.22
C GLY A 161 -15.49 34.44 -59.81
N GLN A 162 -15.05 35.53 -59.19
CA GLN A 162 -13.68 35.70 -58.67
C GLN A 162 -13.57 35.09 -57.28
N ALA A 163 -12.49 34.38 -56.99
CA ALA A 163 -12.27 33.88 -55.64
C ALA A 163 -11.96 35.05 -54.71
N ILE A 164 -12.74 35.15 -53.64
CA ILE A 164 -12.64 36.19 -52.61
C ILE A 164 -12.25 35.61 -51.24
N GLY A 165 -12.26 34.28 -51.09
CA GLY A 165 -11.87 33.61 -49.86
C GLY A 165 -11.67 32.11 -50.05
N PHE A 166 -10.90 31.49 -49.14
CA PHE A 166 -10.65 30.06 -49.12
C PHE A 166 -10.82 29.52 -47.70
N SER A 167 -11.71 28.55 -47.54
CA SER A 167 -11.94 27.86 -46.27
C SER A 167 -11.38 26.45 -46.36
N ALA A 168 -10.41 26.12 -45.51
CA ALA A 168 -9.75 24.81 -45.50
C ALA A 168 -10.40 23.84 -44.51
N ILE A 169 -10.67 22.63 -44.97
CA ILE A 169 -11.07 21.49 -44.14
C ILE A 169 -9.89 20.52 -44.12
N THR A 170 -9.32 20.31 -42.94
CA THR A 170 -8.09 19.54 -42.72
C THR A 170 -8.35 18.34 -41.82
N ARG A 171 -7.31 17.56 -41.55
CA ARG A 171 -7.34 16.45 -40.60
C ARG A 171 -7.70 16.92 -39.19
N ALA A 172 -7.33 18.16 -38.82
CA ALA A 172 -7.71 18.73 -37.52
C ALA A 172 -9.22 18.97 -37.41
N ASP A 173 -9.92 19.13 -38.54
CA ASP A 173 -11.37 19.30 -38.62
C ASP A 173 -12.10 17.96 -38.77
N GLY A 174 -11.37 16.85 -38.93
CA GLY A 174 -11.90 15.50 -39.07
C GLY A 174 -11.78 14.88 -40.48
N LEU A 175 -11.10 15.53 -41.43
CA LEU A 175 -10.80 14.93 -42.73
C LEU A 175 -9.91 13.68 -42.58
N SER A 176 -10.09 12.66 -43.42
CA SER A 176 -9.29 11.43 -43.33
C SER A 176 -7.78 11.66 -43.57
N GLY A 177 -7.41 12.69 -44.32
CA GLY A 177 -6.03 13.13 -44.52
C GLY A 177 -5.93 14.41 -45.36
N ASP A 178 -4.83 15.16 -45.21
CA ASP A 178 -4.69 16.50 -45.80
C ASP A 178 -4.31 16.50 -47.29
N ALA A 179 -3.78 15.39 -47.78
CA ALA A 179 -3.49 15.19 -49.20
C ALA A 179 -4.74 14.64 -49.89
N VAL A 180 -5.45 15.49 -50.62
CA VAL A 180 -6.67 15.15 -51.36
C VAL A 180 -6.30 14.93 -52.83
N GLY A 181 -6.57 13.76 -53.38
CA GLY A 181 -6.24 13.39 -54.76
C GLY A 181 -7.44 13.21 -55.68
N GLY A 182 -8.66 13.09 -55.13
CA GLY A 182 -9.87 12.93 -55.92
C GLY A 182 -11.06 13.63 -55.27
N LEU A 183 -11.89 14.26 -56.08
CA LEU A 183 -13.12 14.91 -55.65
C LEU A 183 -14.26 14.55 -56.59
N LEU A 184 -15.40 14.16 -56.03
CA LEU A 184 -16.62 13.89 -56.77
C LEU A 184 -17.84 14.35 -55.98
N GLU A 185 -18.82 14.95 -56.66
CA GLU A 185 -20.12 15.24 -56.07
C GLU A 185 -21.03 13.99 -56.14
N ALA A 186 -21.72 13.67 -55.04
CA ALA A 186 -22.74 12.64 -54.98
C ALA A 186 -24.13 13.18 -55.39
N PRO A 187 -25.08 12.31 -55.77
CA PRO A 187 -26.43 12.75 -56.16
C PRO A 187 -27.20 13.54 -55.09
N ASP A 188 -26.87 13.33 -53.82
CA ASP A 188 -27.42 14.06 -52.67
C ASP A 188 -26.73 15.42 -52.41
N GLY A 189 -25.77 15.81 -53.25
CA GLY A 189 -25.00 17.03 -53.16
C GLY A 189 -23.80 16.95 -52.21
N ALA A 190 -23.52 15.80 -51.59
CA ALA A 190 -22.34 15.65 -50.75
C ALA A 190 -21.06 15.56 -51.60
N ILE A 191 -19.95 16.07 -51.08
CA ILE A 191 -18.65 15.99 -51.74
C ILE A 191 -17.87 14.81 -51.17
N TRP A 192 -17.42 13.93 -52.05
CA TRP A 192 -16.52 12.84 -51.71
C TRP A 192 -15.08 13.26 -51.98
N ALA A 193 -14.29 13.28 -50.91
CA ALA A 193 -12.86 13.55 -50.96
C ALA A 193 -12.07 12.26 -50.77
N ALA A 194 -11.29 11.89 -51.79
CA ALA A 194 -10.34 10.80 -51.74
C ALA A 194 -8.98 11.33 -51.30
N THR A 195 -8.53 10.89 -50.13
CA THR A 195 -7.30 11.35 -49.50
C THR A 195 -6.21 10.26 -49.55
N ILE A 196 -4.98 10.57 -49.16
CA ILE A 196 -3.94 9.54 -49.05
C ILE A 196 -4.30 8.44 -48.02
N SER A 197 -5.15 8.75 -47.03
CA SER A 197 -5.47 7.86 -45.91
C SER A 197 -6.84 7.18 -46.01
N GLY A 198 -7.77 7.72 -46.78
CA GLY A 198 -9.12 7.17 -46.89
C GLY A 198 -10.07 8.02 -47.74
N LEU A 199 -11.36 7.67 -47.71
CA LEU A 199 -12.42 8.46 -48.33
C LEU A 199 -13.20 9.21 -47.24
N THR A 200 -13.50 10.48 -47.48
CA THR A 200 -14.34 11.30 -46.61
C THR A 200 -15.53 11.83 -47.41
N ARG A 201 -16.75 11.66 -46.88
CA ARG A 201 -17.95 12.33 -47.35
C ARG A 201 -18.13 13.63 -46.57
N VAL A 202 -18.26 14.74 -47.28
CA VAL A 202 -18.44 16.09 -46.75
C VAL A 202 -19.84 16.56 -47.10
N ASP A 203 -20.64 16.90 -46.09
CA ASP A 203 -21.88 17.64 -46.31
C ASP A 203 -21.53 19.12 -46.48
N PRO A 204 -21.75 19.69 -47.67
CA PRO A 204 -21.31 21.05 -47.93
C PRO A 204 -22.22 22.12 -47.29
N VAL A 205 -23.34 21.75 -46.65
CA VAL A 205 -24.25 22.70 -45.98
C VAL A 205 -23.95 22.75 -44.48
N SER A 206 -23.90 21.58 -43.84
CA SER A 206 -23.67 21.48 -42.40
C SER A 206 -22.18 21.47 -42.03
N GLY A 207 -21.29 21.21 -43.00
CA GLY A 207 -19.88 20.94 -42.75
C GLY A 207 -19.61 19.56 -42.14
N ALA A 208 -20.64 18.72 -41.97
CA ALA A 208 -20.49 17.41 -41.35
C ALA A 208 -19.60 16.48 -42.20
N LEU A 209 -18.59 15.91 -41.56
CA LEU A 209 -17.66 14.96 -42.17
C LEU A 209 -17.99 13.53 -41.77
N ARG A 210 -17.87 12.60 -42.72
CA ARG A 210 -17.97 11.17 -42.47
C ARG A 210 -16.86 10.44 -43.19
N ASN A 211 -15.89 9.97 -42.43
CA ASN A 211 -14.82 9.11 -42.93
C ASN A 211 -15.32 7.68 -43.12
N LEU A 212 -14.91 7.04 -44.21
CA LEU A 212 -15.13 5.61 -44.42
C LEU A 212 -14.03 4.82 -43.74
N ASP A 213 -14.43 3.87 -42.91
CA ASP A 213 -13.56 2.98 -42.16
C ASP A 213 -13.69 1.54 -42.68
N ALA A 214 -13.05 0.60 -41.96
CA ALA A 214 -13.07 -0.82 -42.31
C ALA A 214 -14.48 -1.45 -42.27
N SER A 215 -15.49 -0.81 -41.66
CA SER A 215 -16.86 -1.33 -41.65
C SER A 215 -17.49 -1.38 -43.05
N PHE A 216 -16.93 -0.65 -44.01
CA PHE A 216 -17.37 -0.61 -45.40
C PHE A 216 -16.63 -1.61 -46.31
N GLY A 217 -15.75 -2.43 -45.74
CA GLY A 217 -14.94 -3.41 -46.46
C GLY A 217 -13.52 -2.94 -46.75
N GLU A 218 -12.81 -3.67 -47.61
CA GLU A 218 -11.45 -3.30 -48.00
C GLU A 218 -11.49 -2.13 -48.99
N LEU A 219 -11.04 -0.96 -48.53
CA LEU A 219 -10.90 0.24 -49.35
C LEU A 219 -9.50 0.29 -49.95
N ALA A 220 -9.41 0.76 -51.20
CA ALA A 220 -8.13 1.22 -51.72
C ALA A 220 -7.57 2.32 -50.78
N ARG A 221 -6.26 2.29 -50.54
CA ARG A 221 -5.54 3.31 -49.76
C ARG A 221 -4.56 4.03 -50.68
N GLY A 222 -4.15 5.24 -50.30
CA GLY A 222 -3.25 6.05 -51.14
C GLY A 222 -3.89 6.35 -52.50
N TYR A 223 -5.03 7.05 -52.50
CA TYR A 223 -5.73 7.42 -53.72
C TYR A 223 -4.85 8.34 -54.58
N PHE A 224 -4.82 8.10 -55.89
CA PHE A 224 -4.00 8.86 -56.83
C PHE A 224 -4.67 10.17 -57.26
N ILE A 225 -3.85 11.18 -57.59
CA ILE A 225 -4.32 12.47 -58.10
C ILE A 225 -5.06 12.26 -59.42
N GLY A 226 -6.28 12.79 -59.53
CA GLY A 226 -7.12 12.70 -60.72
C GLY A 226 -7.73 11.33 -60.98
N ALA A 227 -7.49 10.33 -60.11
CA ALA A 227 -8.02 8.98 -60.27
C ALA A 227 -9.43 8.84 -59.66
N ALA A 228 -10.36 9.67 -60.10
CA ALA A 228 -11.75 9.64 -59.67
C ALA A 228 -12.70 9.79 -60.87
N ALA A 229 -13.75 8.97 -60.93
CA ALA A 229 -14.74 9.05 -62.00
C ALA A 229 -16.13 8.60 -61.51
N VAL A 230 -17.18 9.13 -62.13
CA VAL A 230 -18.56 8.65 -61.94
C VAL A 230 -18.93 7.76 -63.12
N GLY A 231 -19.36 6.53 -62.85
CA GLY A 231 -19.87 5.62 -63.86
C GLY A 231 -21.28 5.99 -64.33
N PRO A 232 -21.73 5.43 -65.47
CA PRO A 232 -23.07 5.68 -66.00
C PRO A 232 -24.20 5.20 -65.07
N ASP A 233 -23.90 4.25 -64.19
CA ASP A 233 -24.81 3.72 -63.15
C ASP A 233 -24.78 4.54 -61.85
N GLY A 234 -24.08 5.68 -61.83
CA GLY A 234 -23.94 6.54 -60.66
C GLY A 234 -23.00 5.98 -59.59
N VAL A 235 -22.19 4.97 -59.92
CA VAL A 235 -21.11 4.47 -59.05
C VAL A 235 -19.94 5.44 -59.11
N HIS A 236 -19.43 5.81 -57.95
CA HIS A 236 -18.22 6.61 -57.78
C HIS A 236 -17.03 5.67 -57.68
N TYR A 237 -16.08 5.84 -58.60
CA TYR A 237 -14.86 5.07 -58.67
C TYR A 237 -13.67 5.92 -58.21
N PHE A 238 -12.86 5.37 -57.33
CA PHE A 238 -11.63 6.00 -56.84
C PHE A 238 -10.46 5.01 -56.94
N GLY A 239 -9.41 5.38 -57.68
CA GLY A 239 -8.22 4.57 -57.87
C GLY A 239 -7.13 4.87 -56.84
N GLY A 240 -6.51 3.82 -56.29
CA GLY A 240 -5.41 3.96 -55.34
C GLY A 240 -4.39 2.82 -55.43
N LEU A 241 -3.43 2.79 -54.50
CA LEU A 241 -2.33 1.83 -54.48
C LEU A 241 -2.77 0.36 -54.40
N ARG A 242 -3.99 0.10 -53.89
CA ARG A 242 -4.57 -1.25 -53.77
C ARG A 242 -5.74 -1.46 -54.73
N GLY A 243 -5.66 -0.90 -55.93
CA GLY A 243 -6.66 -1.10 -56.98
C GLY A 243 -7.74 -0.02 -57.00
N LEU A 244 -8.99 -0.43 -57.14
CA LEU A 244 -10.13 0.45 -57.40
C LEU A 244 -11.21 0.29 -56.33
N THR A 245 -11.59 1.39 -55.68
CA THR A 245 -12.77 1.44 -54.81
C THR A 245 -13.97 1.87 -55.63
N ALA A 246 -15.03 1.05 -55.64
CA ALA A 246 -16.31 1.36 -56.26
C ALA A 246 -17.36 1.58 -55.17
N LEU A 247 -18.02 2.73 -55.18
CA LEU A 247 -18.95 3.16 -54.14
C LEU A 247 -20.27 3.64 -54.75
N ARG A 248 -21.41 3.22 -54.22
CA ARG A 248 -22.72 3.81 -54.54
C ARG A 248 -23.19 4.71 -53.40
N PRO A 249 -23.10 6.05 -53.53
CA PRO A 249 -23.51 6.95 -52.46
C PRO A 249 -24.97 6.75 -52.03
N ALA A 250 -25.87 6.44 -52.97
CA ALA A 250 -27.29 6.21 -52.70
C ALA A 250 -27.58 4.99 -51.81
N LEU A 251 -26.65 4.02 -51.71
CA LEU A 251 -26.80 2.82 -50.88
C LEU A 251 -26.07 2.94 -49.55
N MET A 252 -25.52 4.12 -49.22
CA MET A 252 -24.81 4.33 -47.98
C MET A 252 -25.76 4.17 -46.78
N PRO A 253 -25.48 3.26 -45.83
CA PRO A 253 -26.26 3.16 -44.61
C PRO A 253 -26.16 4.47 -43.81
N PRO A 254 -27.21 4.86 -43.08
CA PRO A 254 -27.17 6.04 -42.23
C PRO A 254 -26.02 5.95 -41.21
N ALA A 255 -25.57 7.10 -40.71
CA ALA A 255 -24.57 7.14 -39.65
C ALA A 255 -25.12 6.39 -38.43
N ARG A 256 -24.39 5.36 -37.98
CA ARG A 256 -24.75 4.64 -36.77
C ARG A 256 -24.24 5.40 -35.55
N GLY A 257 -25.08 5.47 -34.52
CA GLY A 257 -24.65 5.92 -33.20
C GLY A 257 -23.54 5.05 -32.65
N LEU A 258 -22.85 5.57 -31.64
CA LEU A 258 -21.83 4.83 -30.93
C LEU A 258 -22.48 3.67 -30.14
N PRO A 259 -21.88 2.46 -30.17
CA PRO A 259 -22.35 1.36 -29.36
C PRO A 259 -22.22 1.70 -27.87
N ALA A 260 -23.16 1.23 -27.06
CA ALA A 260 -23.06 1.41 -25.62
C ALA A 260 -21.86 0.62 -25.06
N VAL A 261 -20.96 1.30 -24.37
CA VAL A 261 -19.86 0.64 -23.63
C VAL A 261 -20.40 0.04 -22.33
N ARG A 262 -19.95 -1.19 -22.02
CA ARG A 262 -20.36 -1.93 -20.83
C ARG A 262 -19.15 -2.59 -20.19
N LEU A 263 -19.22 -2.73 -18.87
CA LEU A 263 -18.30 -3.60 -18.13
C LEU A 263 -18.58 -5.06 -18.48
N THR A 264 -17.53 -5.81 -18.79
CA THR A 264 -17.63 -7.25 -19.09
C THR A 264 -17.11 -8.11 -17.97
N GLY A 265 -16.10 -7.62 -17.24
CA GLY A 265 -15.42 -8.38 -16.21
C GLY A 265 -14.63 -7.48 -15.26
N ILE A 266 -14.39 -8.00 -14.06
CA ILE A 266 -13.51 -7.39 -13.08
C ILE A 266 -12.61 -8.49 -12.55
N ALA A 267 -11.31 -8.25 -12.52
CA ALA A 267 -10.31 -9.16 -12.03
C ALA A 267 -9.57 -8.55 -10.84
N LEU A 268 -9.37 -9.33 -9.79
CA LEU A 268 -8.57 -8.98 -8.63
C LEU A 268 -7.29 -9.82 -8.68
N ASP A 269 -6.13 -9.17 -8.82
CA ASP A 269 -4.84 -9.83 -9.06
C ASP A 269 -4.93 -10.92 -10.16
N ASN A 270 -5.52 -10.55 -11.31
CA ASN A 270 -5.80 -11.42 -12.47
C ASN A 270 -6.79 -12.57 -12.23
N THR A 271 -7.49 -12.62 -11.08
CA THR A 271 -8.53 -13.60 -10.81
C THR A 271 -9.91 -12.96 -10.96
N PRO A 272 -10.83 -13.50 -11.79
CA PRO A 272 -12.18 -12.94 -11.96
C PRO A 272 -12.92 -12.82 -10.62
N ILE A 273 -13.56 -11.68 -10.35
CA ILE A 273 -14.27 -11.41 -9.10
C ILE A 273 -15.39 -12.43 -8.82
N ALA A 274 -15.98 -13.00 -9.87
CA ALA A 274 -16.99 -14.06 -9.75
C ALA A 274 -16.44 -15.37 -9.15
N ALA A 275 -15.13 -15.62 -9.28
CA ALA A 275 -14.46 -16.75 -8.65
C ALA A 275 -14.02 -16.46 -7.20
N VAL A 276 -14.04 -15.19 -6.78
CA VAL A 276 -13.71 -14.77 -5.42
C VAL A 276 -15.00 -14.82 -4.59
N ALA A 277 -15.16 -15.88 -3.80
CA ALA A 277 -16.25 -15.99 -2.83
C ALA A 277 -16.08 -14.91 -1.74
N VAL A 278 -16.79 -13.79 -1.87
CA VAL A 278 -16.87 -12.77 -0.82
C VAL A 278 -18.10 -13.08 0.05
N PRO A 279 -17.92 -13.40 1.34
CA PRO A 279 -19.05 -13.68 2.23
C PRO A 279 -20.02 -12.48 2.32
N GLY A 280 -21.30 -12.70 2.02
CA GLY A 280 -22.36 -11.70 2.17
C GLY A 280 -22.63 -10.79 0.96
N LEU A 281 -22.00 -11.04 -0.20
CA LEU A 281 -22.19 -10.26 -1.41
C LEU A 281 -22.85 -11.08 -2.52
N PRO A 282 -24.05 -10.70 -3.02
CA PRO A 282 -24.66 -11.38 -4.16
C PRO A 282 -23.80 -11.13 -5.41
N ILE A 283 -23.35 -12.21 -6.05
CA ILE A 283 -22.61 -12.17 -7.32
C ILE A 283 -23.60 -11.77 -8.42
N GLN A 284 -23.83 -10.48 -8.59
CA GLN A 284 -24.52 -10.01 -9.80
C GLN A 284 -23.57 -10.13 -11.00
N PRO A 285 -24.07 -10.45 -12.20
CA PRO A 285 -23.28 -10.35 -13.41
C PRO A 285 -22.72 -8.92 -13.53
N VAL A 286 -21.40 -8.78 -13.62
CA VAL A 286 -20.69 -7.48 -13.69
C VAL A 286 -21.29 -6.55 -14.74
N VAL A 287 -21.84 -7.12 -15.82
CA VAL A 287 -22.52 -6.41 -16.91
C VAL A 287 -23.72 -5.56 -16.47
N ARG A 288 -24.38 -5.91 -15.37
CA ARG A 288 -25.53 -5.19 -14.81
C ARG A 288 -25.19 -4.44 -13.51
N ALA A 289 -23.96 -4.56 -13.03
CA ALA A 289 -23.58 -3.95 -11.76
C ALA A 289 -23.41 -2.45 -11.94
N THR A 290 -24.31 -1.66 -11.33
CA THR A 290 -24.13 -0.21 -11.17
C THR A 290 -23.14 0.12 -10.05
N ARG A 291 -22.92 -0.83 -9.14
CA ARG A 291 -22.02 -0.70 -8.00
C ARG A 291 -21.17 -1.96 -7.86
N VAL A 292 -19.86 -1.76 -7.81
CA VAL A 292 -18.84 -2.79 -7.64
C VAL A 292 -18.22 -2.62 -6.27
N LEU A 293 -18.19 -3.71 -5.49
CA LEU A 293 -17.55 -3.75 -4.19
C LEU A 293 -16.24 -4.54 -4.29
N VAL A 294 -15.13 -3.87 -3.99
CA VAL A 294 -13.78 -4.45 -4.03
C VAL A 294 -13.34 -4.74 -2.59
N PRO A 295 -13.06 -6.01 -2.23
CA PRO A 295 -12.54 -6.37 -0.91
C PRO A 295 -11.14 -5.79 -0.67
N PRO A 296 -10.75 -5.56 0.60
CA PRO A 296 -9.39 -5.13 0.94
C PRO A 296 -8.38 -6.25 0.70
N GLY A 297 -7.13 -5.89 0.40
CA GLY A 297 -5.99 -6.81 0.37
C GLY A 297 -5.46 -7.19 -1.01
N TYR A 298 -6.13 -6.77 -2.09
CA TYR A 298 -5.68 -7.01 -3.46
C TYR A 298 -4.74 -5.90 -3.95
N GLY A 299 -3.67 -6.29 -4.65
CA GLY A 299 -2.65 -5.38 -5.15
C GLY A 299 -3.06 -4.67 -6.44
N MET A 300 -3.90 -5.31 -7.25
CA MET A 300 -4.35 -4.84 -8.56
C MET A 300 -5.84 -5.14 -8.79
N VAL A 301 -6.55 -4.13 -9.29
CA VAL A 301 -7.92 -4.23 -9.77
C VAL A 301 -7.91 -4.03 -11.28
N GLY A 302 -8.18 -5.11 -12.00
CA GLY A 302 -8.39 -5.13 -13.44
C GLY A 302 -9.86 -4.94 -13.80
N VAL A 303 -10.13 -4.11 -14.78
CA VAL A 303 -11.48 -3.86 -15.29
C VAL A 303 -11.49 -4.11 -16.80
N GLU A 304 -12.37 -5.02 -17.21
CA GLU A 304 -12.62 -5.34 -18.61
C GLU A 304 -13.91 -4.68 -19.06
N PHE A 305 -13.89 -4.17 -20.29
CA PHE A 305 -15.03 -3.49 -20.89
C PHE A 305 -15.14 -3.84 -22.36
N ALA A 306 -16.33 -3.67 -22.94
CA ALA A 306 -16.52 -3.79 -24.37
C ALA A 306 -17.70 -2.93 -24.81
N ALA A 307 -17.64 -2.45 -26.05
CA ALA A 307 -18.80 -1.94 -26.74
C ALA A 307 -19.21 -2.94 -27.83
N LEU A 308 -20.52 -3.19 -27.94
CA LEU A 308 -21.07 -4.23 -28.81
C LEU A 308 -21.22 -3.75 -30.27
N ASP A 309 -20.09 -3.54 -30.95
CA ASP A 309 -20.02 -3.30 -32.40
C ASP A 309 -19.49 -4.55 -33.12
N TYR A 310 -20.33 -5.17 -33.94
CA TYR A 310 -20.01 -6.40 -34.66
C TYR A 310 -19.47 -6.16 -36.07
N LEU A 311 -19.56 -4.94 -36.61
CA LEU A 311 -19.11 -4.64 -37.96
C LEU A 311 -17.66 -4.16 -38.00
N ALA A 312 -17.29 -3.28 -37.06
CA ALA A 312 -15.93 -2.75 -36.98
C ALA A 312 -15.49 -2.56 -35.52
N PRO A 313 -15.41 -3.65 -34.73
CA PRO A 313 -14.95 -3.56 -33.34
C PRO A 313 -13.56 -2.96 -33.20
N GLU A 314 -12.69 -3.15 -34.20
CA GLU A 314 -11.31 -2.66 -34.23
C GLU A 314 -11.20 -1.15 -34.49
N ALA A 315 -12.24 -0.54 -35.05
CA ALA A 315 -12.27 0.89 -35.31
C ALA A 315 -12.53 1.73 -34.04
N LEU A 316 -13.01 1.11 -32.96
CA LEU A 316 -13.36 1.84 -31.74
C LEU A 316 -12.13 2.28 -30.95
N ARG A 317 -12.22 3.42 -30.29
CA ARG A 317 -11.29 3.85 -29.24
C ARG A 317 -12.02 3.91 -27.92
N TYR A 318 -11.39 3.37 -26.90
CA TYR A 318 -11.91 3.37 -25.55
C TYR A 318 -11.12 4.37 -24.72
N GLU A 319 -11.82 5.09 -23.87
CA GLU A 319 -11.21 5.98 -22.90
C GLU A 319 -11.80 5.68 -21.53
N TYR A 320 -10.94 5.71 -20.51
CA TYR A 320 -11.35 5.41 -19.15
C TYR A 320 -10.66 6.33 -18.16
N ARG A 321 -11.33 6.57 -17.04
CA ARG A 321 -10.75 7.21 -15.85
C ARG A 321 -11.45 6.75 -14.59
N LEU A 322 -10.78 6.95 -13.46
CA LEU A 322 -11.31 6.61 -12.14
C LEU A 322 -11.36 7.87 -11.27
N ARG A 323 -12.52 8.54 -11.27
CA ARG A 323 -12.74 9.73 -10.44
C ARG A 323 -12.59 9.37 -8.97
N GLY A 324 -11.86 10.22 -8.25
CA GLY A 324 -11.39 9.98 -6.88
C GLY A 324 -9.95 9.46 -6.79
N LEU A 325 -9.36 8.99 -7.90
CA LEU A 325 -7.93 8.72 -8.03
C LEU A 325 -7.25 9.74 -8.95
N ASP A 326 -7.75 9.88 -10.18
CA ASP A 326 -7.25 10.81 -11.20
C ASP A 326 -8.40 11.22 -12.14
N ASP A 327 -8.42 12.49 -12.54
CA ASP A 327 -9.44 13.06 -13.42
C ASP A 327 -9.06 13.00 -14.91
N THR A 328 -7.83 12.57 -15.21
CA THR A 328 -7.29 12.46 -16.58
C THR A 328 -7.86 11.25 -17.32
N TRP A 329 -8.33 11.46 -18.55
CA TRP A 329 -8.77 10.38 -19.44
C TRP A 329 -7.58 9.64 -20.04
N LEU A 330 -7.55 8.31 -19.87
CA LEU A 330 -6.57 7.44 -20.50
C LEU A 330 -7.19 6.76 -21.73
N SER A 331 -6.52 6.85 -22.87
CA SER A 331 -7.00 6.28 -24.14
C SER A 331 -6.35 4.92 -24.41
N THR A 332 -7.15 3.96 -24.86
CA THR A 332 -6.70 2.62 -25.25
C THR A 332 -7.32 2.17 -26.58
N PRO A 333 -6.55 1.52 -27.47
CA PRO A 333 -7.06 0.98 -28.73
C PRO A 333 -8.03 -0.19 -28.52
N ALA A 334 -8.81 -0.51 -29.56
CA ALA A 334 -9.82 -1.57 -29.53
C ALA A 334 -9.31 -2.97 -29.15
N ASN A 335 -8.02 -3.26 -29.35
CA ASN A 335 -7.40 -4.55 -29.00
C ASN A 335 -7.02 -4.65 -27.52
N ARG A 336 -7.02 -3.54 -26.77
CA ARG A 336 -6.68 -3.50 -25.35
C ARG A 336 -7.87 -2.98 -24.55
N ARG A 337 -8.80 -3.89 -24.26
CA ARG A 337 -10.07 -3.60 -23.58
C ARG A 337 -10.00 -3.84 -22.06
N TYR A 338 -8.91 -3.40 -21.47
CA TYR A 338 -8.55 -3.68 -20.08
C TYR A 338 -7.88 -2.47 -19.43
N ALA A 339 -8.41 -2.03 -18.30
CA ALA A 339 -7.83 -1.02 -17.44
C ALA A 339 -7.34 -1.66 -16.14
N ALA A 340 -6.12 -1.34 -15.72
CA ALA A 340 -5.54 -1.86 -14.48
C ALA A 340 -5.27 -0.71 -13.51
N PHE A 341 -5.73 -0.87 -12.28
CA PHE A 341 -5.50 0.06 -11.18
C PHE A 341 -4.72 -0.65 -10.06
N THR A 342 -3.55 -0.14 -9.72
CA THR A 342 -2.67 -0.76 -8.71
C THR A 342 -2.77 -0.04 -7.38
N ARG A 343 -2.85 -0.80 -6.28
CA ARG A 343 -2.85 -0.32 -4.88
C ARG A 343 -3.85 0.80 -4.63
N LEU A 344 -5.12 0.58 -5.01
CA LEU A 344 -6.20 1.51 -4.74
C LEU A 344 -6.43 1.66 -3.22
N PRO A 345 -6.37 2.88 -2.66
CA PRO A 345 -6.77 3.13 -1.28
C PRO A 345 -8.23 2.75 -1.01
N ALA A 346 -8.57 2.51 0.26
CA ALA A 346 -9.96 2.33 0.65
C ALA A 346 -10.73 3.65 0.46
N GLY A 347 -11.84 3.62 -0.25
CA GLY A 347 -12.56 4.82 -0.68
C GLY A 347 -13.71 4.52 -1.62
N GLN A 348 -14.42 5.58 -1.99
CA GLN A 348 -15.45 5.56 -3.02
C GLN A 348 -14.87 6.22 -4.27
N TYR A 349 -15.00 5.52 -5.39
CA TYR A 349 -14.50 5.92 -6.70
C TYR A 349 -15.64 5.80 -7.72
N GLN A 350 -15.55 6.56 -8.79
CA GLN A 350 -16.46 6.43 -9.92
C GLN A 350 -15.65 6.11 -11.18
N LEU A 351 -15.85 4.90 -11.71
CA LEU A 351 -15.24 4.50 -12.97
C LEU A 351 -16.07 5.07 -14.10
N GLU A 352 -15.46 5.91 -14.91
CA GLU A 352 -16.07 6.44 -16.12
C GLU A 352 -15.39 5.83 -17.34
N LEU A 353 -16.20 5.28 -18.23
CA LEU A 353 -15.80 4.70 -19.50
C LEU A 353 -16.50 5.47 -20.61
N ARG A 354 -15.79 5.76 -21.69
CA ARG A 354 -16.41 6.27 -22.90
C ARG A 354 -15.79 5.62 -24.12
N VAL A 355 -16.60 5.47 -25.17
CA VAL A 355 -16.15 4.96 -26.46
C VAL A 355 -16.37 6.03 -27.52
N SER A 356 -15.40 6.15 -28.42
CA SER A 356 -15.45 7.02 -29.59
C SER A 356 -15.08 6.22 -30.85
N ARG A 357 -15.44 6.75 -32.01
CA ARG A 357 -15.06 6.22 -33.32
C ARG A 357 -14.29 7.30 -34.09
N PRO A 358 -13.16 6.98 -34.73
CA PRO A 358 -12.47 7.91 -35.62
C PRO A 358 -13.43 8.49 -36.66
N GLY A 359 -13.45 9.82 -36.80
CA GLY A 359 -14.39 10.53 -37.67
C GLY A 359 -15.76 10.89 -37.04
N GLN A 360 -15.98 10.56 -35.76
CA GLN A 360 -17.09 11.09 -34.94
C GLN A 360 -16.52 11.82 -33.72
N GLU A 361 -15.63 12.78 -33.97
CA GLU A 361 -14.98 13.54 -32.89
C GLU A 361 -16.02 14.33 -32.09
N GLY A 362 -15.85 14.37 -30.76
CA GLY A 362 -16.80 14.99 -29.84
C GLY A 362 -18.04 14.15 -29.51
N GLN A 363 -18.29 13.05 -30.21
CA GLN A 363 -19.35 12.10 -29.85
C GLN A 363 -18.79 10.99 -28.98
N PHE A 364 -19.44 10.74 -27.85
CA PHE A 364 -19.05 9.71 -26.90
C PHE A 364 -20.28 8.94 -26.43
N ALA A 365 -20.16 7.61 -26.39
CA ALA A 365 -21.09 6.80 -25.60
C ALA A 365 -20.44 6.48 -24.27
N GLU A 366 -21.06 6.94 -23.18
CA GLU A 366 -20.49 6.88 -21.84
C GLU A 366 -21.16 5.80 -20.98
N HIS A 367 -20.42 5.30 -20.00
CA HIS A 367 -20.90 4.42 -18.95
C HIS A 367 -20.15 4.74 -17.66
N ALA A 368 -20.88 4.91 -16.57
CA ALA A 368 -20.32 5.12 -15.25
C ALA A 368 -20.74 3.98 -14.31
N ALA A 369 -19.82 3.55 -13.47
CA ALA A 369 -20.06 2.56 -12.43
C ALA A 369 -19.37 2.97 -11.12
N ASP A 370 -20.08 2.81 -10.01
CA ASP A 370 -19.53 3.14 -8.69
C ASP A 370 -18.62 2.01 -8.22
N PHE A 371 -17.38 2.34 -7.87
CA PHE A 371 -16.38 1.42 -7.33
C PHE A 371 -16.12 1.76 -5.87
N VAL A 372 -16.42 0.84 -4.94
CA VAL A 372 -16.14 1.04 -3.52
C VAL A 372 -15.09 0.04 -3.06
N VAL A 373 -13.93 0.55 -2.68
CA VAL A 373 -12.84 -0.25 -2.10
C VAL A 373 -13.03 -0.27 -0.59
N LEU A 374 -13.35 -1.45 -0.07
CA LEU A 374 -13.67 -1.64 1.35
C LEU A 374 -12.41 -1.50 2.22
N ALA A 375 -12.55 -0.82 3.36
CA ALA A 375 -11.47 -0.76 4.35
C ALA A 375 -11.29 -2.13 5.06
N PRO A 376 -10.03 -2.52 5.40
CA PRO A 376 -9.76 -3.70 6.20
C PRO A 376 -10.51 -3.71 7.53
N LEU A 377 -10.86 -4.91 8.02
CA LEU A 377 -11.66 -5.08 9.24
C LEU A 377 -11.03 -4.38 10.47
N TRP A 378 -9.70 -4.43 10.61
CA TRP A 378 -8.97 -3.81 11.73
C TRP A 378 -8.98 -2.28 11.71
N ARG A 379 -9.31 -1.65 10.58
CA ARG A 379 -9.36 -0.19 10.44
C ARG A 379 -10.79 0.36 10.56
N ARG A 380 -11.79 -0.51 10.73
CA ARG A 380 -13.18 -0.10 10.94
C ARG A 380 -13.35 0.54 12.32
N PRO A 381 -14.30 1.47 12.50
CA PRO A 381 -14.51 2.17 13.77
C PRO A 381 -14.81 1.22 14.96
N LEU A 382 -15.52 0.11 14.71
CA LEU A 382 -15.78 -0.91 15.73
C LEU A 382 -14.51 -1.62 16.21
N ALA A 383 -13.55 -1.89 15.31
CA ALA A 383 -12.27 -2.50 15.67
C ALA A 383 -11.41 -1.51 16.47
N GLN A 384 -11.43 -0.23 16.10
CA GLN A 384 -10.77 0.83 16.87
C GLN A 384 -11.34 0.94 18.28
N LEU A 385 -12.66 0.88 18.44
CA LEU A 385 -13.31 0.84 19.75
C LEU A 385 -12.86 -0.39 20.56
N ALA A 386 -12.80 -1.57 19.93
CA ALA A 386 -12.32 -2.79 20.58
C ALA A 386 -10.86 -2.66 21.06
N TYR A 387 -9.99 -2.01 20.28
CA TYR A 387 -8.61 -1.73 20.70
C TYR A 387 -8.53 -0.79 21.89
N VAL A 388 -9.37 0.26 21.94
CA VAL A 388 -9.45 1.17 23.09
C VAL A 388 -9.92 0.41 24.34
N ILE A 389 -10.95 -0.43 24.21
CA ILE A 389 -11.44 -1.26 25.33
C ILE A 389 -10.36 -2.23 25.80
N ALA A 390 -9.66 -2.92 24.88
CA ALA A 390 -8.58 -3.82 25.23
C ALA A 390 -7.42 -3.10 25.92
N ALA A 391 -7.06 -1.88 25.47
CA ALA A 391 -6.04 -1.05 26.10
C ALA A 391 -6.45 -0.60 27.50
N LEU A 392 -7.71 -0.19 27.70
CA LEU A 392 -8.25 0.16 29.02
C LEU A 392 -8.27 -1.06 29.96
N LEU A 393 -8.62 -2.24 29.44
CA LEU A 393 -8.66 -3.47 30.21
C LEU A 393 -7.25 -3.95 30.60
N LEU A 394 -6.28 -3.83 29.69
CA LEU A 394 -4.86 -4.07 30.00
C LEU A 394 -4.33 -3.05 31.02
N GLY A 395 -4.69 -1.77 30.88
CA GLY A 395 -4.36 -0.73 31.86
C GLY A 395 -4.97 -1.02 33.23
N TYR A 396 -6.23 -1.45 33.29
CA TYR A 396 -6.91 -1.86 34.52
C TYR A 396 -6.25 -3.09 35.15
N LEU A 397 -5.94 -4.12 34.36
CA LEU A 397 -5.24 -5.32 34.86
C LEU A 397 -3.86 -4.97 35.39
N PHE A 398 -3.13 -4.08 34.72
CA PHE A 398 -1.82 -3.60 35.17
C PHE A 398 -1.93 -2.81 36.46
N TRP A 399 -2.88 -1.87 36.53
CA TRP A 399 -3.18 -1.10 37.74
C TRP A 399 -3.56 -2.01 38.92
N HIS A 400 -4.47 -2.95 38.72
CA HIS A 400 -4.87 -3.90 39.76
C HIS A 400 -3.73 -4.82 40.21
N ARG A 401 -2.83 -5.22 39.29
CA ARG A 401 -1.64 -6.01 39.65
C ARG A 401 -0.62 -5.18 40.43
N PHE A 402 -0.51 -3.89 40.12
CA PHE A 402 0.34 -2.94 40.81
C PHE A 402 -0.18 -2.65 42.22
N GLU A 403 -1.49 -2.44 42.37
CA GLU A 403 -2.16 -2.24 43.66
C GLU A 403 -1.95 -3.45 44.58
N ARG A 404 -2.16 -4.67 44.07
CA ARG A 404 -1.89 -5.91 44.83
C ARG A 404 -0.43 -6.11 45.22
N ARG A 405 0.53 -5.57 44.46
CA ARG A 405 1.95 -5.57 44.86
C ARG A 405 2.17 -4.61 46.03
N ARG A 406 1.60 -3.40 45.94
CA ARG A 406 1.63 -2.40 47.00
C ARG A 406 1.08 -2.93 48.33
N GLU A 407 -0.07 -3.61 48.30
CA GLU A 407 -0.68 -4.19 49.50
C GLU A 407 0.24 -5.24 50.17
N ARG A 408 0.92 -6.07 49.37
CA ARG A 408 1.87 -7.08 49.88
C ARG A 408 3.10 -6.45 50.51
N ASP A 409 3.62 -5.39 49.90
CA ASP A 409 4.79 -4.69 50.42
C ASP A 409 4.48 -3.99 51.75
N GLN A 410 3.28 -3.40 51.89
CA GLN A 410 2.82 -2.81 53.15
C GLN A 410 2.60 -3.85 54.24
N ALA A 411 1.98 -4.99 53.90
CA ALA A 411 1.77 -6.09 54.84
C ALA A 411 3.11 -6.67 55.32
N ALA A 412 4.11 -6.79 54.44
CA ALA A 412 5.45 -7.27 54.80
C ALA A 412 6.16 -6.30 55.76
N GLN A 413 6.06 -4.98 55.57
CA GLN A 413 6.66 -3.99 56.46
C GLN A 413 6.02 -3.96 57.84
N LEU A 414 4.69 -4.10 57.92
CA LEU A 414 3.97 -4.18 59.20
C LEU A 414 4.33 -5.45 59.97
N ALA A 415 4.41 -6.60 59.28
CA ALA A 415 4.81 -7.85 59.89
C ALA A 415 6.25 -7.81 60.43
N LEU A 416 7.17 -7.16 59.70
CA LEU A 416 8.56 -6.99 60.14
C LEU A 416 8.64 -6.17 61.43
N ARG A 417 7.97 -5.01 61.48
CA ARG A 417 7.94 -4.15 62.69
C ARG A 417 7.36 -4.88 63.89
N ASP A 418 6.25 -5.61 63.70
CA ASP A 418 5.61 -6.35 64.77
C ASP A 418 6.52 -7.50 65.29
N SER A 419 7.24 -8.19 64.40
CA SER A 419 8.26 -9.18 64.83
C SER A 419 9.44 -8.56 65.59
N GLU A 420 9.90 -7.37 65.18
CA GLU A 420 10.98 -6.65 65.87
C GLU A 420 10.55 -6.17 67.27
N GLU A 421 9.33 -5.63 67.38
CA GLU A 421 8.77 -5.19 68.66
C GLU A 421 8.57 -6.37 69.61
N ARG A 422 8.04 -7.51 69.12
CA ARG A 422 7.91 -8.74 69.92
C ARG A 422 9.25 -9.27 70.38
N LEU A 423 10.29 -9.24 69.55
CA LEU A 423 11.64 -9.66 69.94
C LEU A 423 12.19 -8.74 71.04
N LYS A 424 12.07 -7.42 70.89
CA LYS A 424 12.51 -6.45 71.91
C LYS A 424 11.78 -6.65 73.24
N LEU A 425 10.47 -6.87 73.22
CA LEU A 425 9.67 -7.15 74.40
C LEU A 425 10.04 -8.50 75.06
N ALA A 426 10.32 -9.53 74.26
CA ALA A 426 10.76 -10.83 74.78
C ALA A 426 12.14 -10.75 75.45
N LEU A 427 13.09 -10.03 74.86
CA LEU A 427 14.42 -9.80 75.45
C LEU A 427 14.35 -8.95 76.72
N TRP A 428 13.55 -7.89 76.72
CA TRP A 428 13.31 -7.08 77.91
C TRP A 428 12.65 -7.90 79.03
N GLY A 429 11.65 -8.73 78.69
CA GLY A 429 10.94 -9.57 79.65
C GLY A 429 11.79 -10.72 80.22
N SER A 430 12.74 -11.27 79.46
CA SER A 430 13.65 -12.32 79.96
C SER A 430 14.83 -11.77 80.77
N GLY A 431 15.21 -10.51 80.53
CA GLY A 431 16.41 -9.89 81.10
C GLY A 431 17.71 -10.39 80.45
N ASP A 432 17.61 -11.13 79.35
CA ASP A 432 18.76 -11.68 78.64
C ASP A 432 19.28 -10.66 77.61
N GLU A 433 20.59 -10.64 77.43
CA GLU A 433 21.24 -9.94 76.33
C GLU A 433 21.27 -10.84 75.11
N LEU A 434 20.87 -10.34 73.94
CA LEU A 434 21.04 -11.03 72.67
C LEU A 434 22.31 -10.54 71.99
N TRP A 435 23.13 -11.45 71.51
CA TRP A 435 24.29 -11.16 70.68
C TRP A 435 24.22 -11.95 69.37
N ASP A 436 24.72 -11.34 68.31
CA ASP A 436 24.75 -11.91 66.96
C ASP A 436 26.10 -11.57 66.32
N LEU A 437 26.92 -12.60 66.15
CA LEU A 437 28.26 -12.52 65.64
C LEU A 437 28.28 -12.99 64.17
N ASP A 438 28.58 -12.06 63.28
CA ASP A 438 28.91 -12.34 61.89
C ASP A 438 30.41 -12.65 61.78
N LEU A 439 30.76 -13.93 61.60
CA LEU A 439 32.14 -14.41 61.51
C LEU A 439 32.79 -14.07 60.16
N GLU A 440 31.99 -13.75 59.14
CA GLU A 440 32.48 -13.38 57.81
C GLU A 440 33.00 -11.94 57.79
N ASN A 441 32.28 -11.03 58.45
CA ASN A 441 32.60 -9.61 58.50
C ASN A 441 33.23 -9.15 59.83
N GLY A 442 33.35 -10.05 60.81
CA GLY A 442 33.87 -9.75 62.15
C GLY A 442 32.99 -8.78 62.96
N ARG A 443 31.69 -8.70 62.66
CA ARG A 443 30.76 -7.75 63.31
C ARG A 443 29.93 -8.43 64.37
N LEU A 444 29.97 -7.89 65.59
CA LEU A 444 29.14 -8.31 66.71
C LEU A 444 28.01 -7.29 66.92
N HIS A 445 26.76 -7.73 66.73
CA HIS A 445 25.58 -6.95 67.09
C HIS A 445 25.07 -7.39 68.46
N ARG A 446 24.72 -6.44 69.33
CA ARG A 446 24.23 -6.72 70.69
C ARG A 446 22.96 -5.92 70.93
N GLU A 447 21.93 -6.59 71.43
CA GLU A 447 20.64 -6.00 71.80
C GLU A 447 20.38 -6.29 73.28
N ASN A 448 19.90 -5.28 74.02
CA ASN A 448 19.66 -5.34 75.46
C ASN A 448 20.90 -5.75 76.30
N PRO A 449 22.05 -5.02 76.19
CA PRO A 449 23.28 -5.45 76.83
C PRO A 449 23.19 -5.41 78.36
N LEU A 450 23.74 -6.43 79.01
CA LEU A 450 23.69 -6.57 80.47
C LEU A 450 24.43 -5.40 81.16
N PRO A 451 23.76 -4.62 82.02
CA PRO A 451 24.38 -3.46 82.66
C PRO A 451 25.38 -3.86 83.73
N GLY A 452 26.47 -3.09 83.85
CA GLY A 452 27.48 -3.29 84.90
C GLY A 452 28.49 -4.41 84.66
N LEU A 453 28.53 -4.98 83.45
CA LEU A 453 29.62 -5.87 83.02
C LEU A 453 30.69 -5.08 82.25
N MET A 454 31.96 -5.46 82.42
CA MET A 454 33.07 -4.84 81.70
C MET A 454 32.93 -4.99 80.19
N VAL A 455 32.38 -6.11 79.72
CA VAL A 455 32.12 -6.37 78.29
C VAL A 455 31.11 -5.40 77.69
N THR A 456 30.21 -4.85 78.50
CA THR A 456 29.19 -3.90 78.05
C THR A 456 29.73 -2.48 77.96
N GLN A 457 30.60 -2.08 78.90
CA GLN A 457 31.23 -0.75 78.86
C GLN A 457 32.42 -0.67 77.90
N HIS A 458 33.18 -1.76 77.79
CA HIS A 458 34.36 -1.89 76.93
C HIS A 458 34.19 -3.17 76.08
N PRO A 459 33.41 -3.09 75.00
CA PRO A 459 33.21 -4.23 74.11
C PRO A 459 34.56 -4.65 73.50
N PRO A 460 34.95 -5.92 73.62
CA PRO A 460 36.21 -6.42 73.11
C PRO A 460 36.19 -6.54 71.58
N ASP A 461 37.29 -6.17 70.94
CA ASP A 461 37.44 -6.23 69.47
C ASP A 461 37.81 -7.63 68.95
N SER A 462 38.17 -8.56 69.84
CA SER A 462 38.47 -9.95 69.51
C SER A 462 37.97 -10.91 70.59
N ILE A 463 37.89 -12.19 70.24
CA ILE A 463 37.53 -13.22 71.20
C ILE A 463 38.58 -13.38 72.29
N GLU A 464 39.86 -13.12 71.99
CA GLU A 464 40.94 -13.13 72.97
C GLU A 464 40.74 -12.01 74.00
N ALA A 465 40.42 -10.79 73.54
CA ALA A 465 40.10 -9.66 74.42
C ALA A 465 38.83 -9.91 75.26
N TYR A 466 37.86 -10.67 74.72
CA TYR A 466 36.70 -11.12 75.49
C TYR A 466 37.10 -12.11 76.59
N LEU A 467 37.94 -13.10 76.29
CA LEU A 467 38.40 -14.10 77.25
C LEU A 467 39.23 -13.49 78.39
N GLU A 468 39.92 -12.36 78.17
CA GLU A 468 40.60 -11.61 79.23
C GLU A 468 39.63 -11.11 80.32
N GLN A 469 38.37 -10.81 79.95
CA GLN A 469 37.32 -10.38 80.86
C GLN A 469 36.58 -11.55 81.53
N VAL A 470 36.98 -12.78 81.25
CA VAL A 470 36.49 -14.01 81.89
C VAL A 470 37.50 -14.48 82.94
N HIS A 471 37.01 -15.04 84.03
CA HIS A 471 37.83 -15.62 85.09
C HIS A 471 38.75 -16.75 84.56
N ALA A 472 39.97 -16.83 85.08
CA ALA A 472 41.06 -17.62 84.49
C ALA A 472 40.78 -19.13 84.40
N GLU A 473 40.02 -19.69 85.35
CA GLU A 473 39.68 -21.12 85.40
C GLU A 473 38.80 -21.55 84.21
N GLU A 474 37.95 -20.65 83.71
CA GLU A 474 36.96 -20.95 82.67
C GLU A 474 37.42 -20.60 81.24
N ARG A 475 38.50 -19.81 81.08
CA ARG A 475 38.96 -19.30 79.77
C ARG A 475 39.18 -20.41 78.75
N GLU A 476 39.88 -21.46 79.16
CA GLU A 476 40.27 -22.56 78.26
C GLU A 476 39.05 -23.40 77.84
N ALA A 477 38.12 -23.62 78.77
CA ALA A 477 36.89 -24.38 78.52
C ALA A 477 35.98 -23.64 77.53
N ILE A 478 35.80 -22.32 77.71
CA ILE A 478 34.99 -21.49 76.81
C ILE A 478 35.63 -21.43 75.42
N ARG A 479 36.95 -21.21 75.33
CA ARG A 479 37.68 -21.16 74.06
C ARG A 479 37.48 -22.44 73.26
N THR A 480 37.70 -23.59 73.91
CA THR A 480 37.58 -24.90 73.26
C THR A 480 36.17 -25.11 72.73
N ALA A 481 35.17 -24.84 73.57
CA ALA A 481 33.81 -25.12 73.18
C ALA A 481 33.23 -24.15 72.15
N PHE A 482 33.65 -22.88 72.16
CA PHE A 482 33.32 -21.94 71.10
C PHE A 482 33.93 -22.39 69.76
N LEU A 483 35.19 -22.83 69.75
CA LEU A 483 35.85 -23.34 68.55
C LEU A 483 35.20 -24.64 68.03
N GLU A 484 34.81 -25.57 68.90
CA GLU A 484 34.06 -26.77 68.52
C GLU A 484 32.72 -26.40 67.87
N HIS A 485 32.02 -25.40 68.41
CA HIS A 485 30.75 -24.93 67.86
C HIS A 485 30.91 -24.27 66.48
N VAL A 486 31.90 -23.38 66.34
CA VAL A 486 32.22 -22.73 65.07
C VAL A 486 32.64 -23.77 64.02
N ARG A 487 33.37 -24.82 64.41
CA ARG A 487 33.76 -25.92 63.52
C ARG A 487 32.62 -26.88 63.18
N GLY A 488 31.42 -26.69 63.72
CA GLY A 488 30.25 -27.52 63.45
C GLY A 488 30.23 -28.86 64.19
N GLN A 489 31.07 -29.02 65.22
CA GLN A 489 31.10 -30.23 66.04
C GLN A 489 29.96 -30.26 67.09
N ARG A 490 29.38 -29.09 67.40
CA ARG A 490 28.18 -28.95 68.24
C ARG A 490 27.16 -28.01 67.60
N ASP A 491 25.88 -28.36 67.72
CA ASP A 491 24.77 -27.57 67.16
C ASP A 491 24.43 -26.32 67.96
N HIS A 492 24.64 -26.37 69.28
CA HIS A 492 24.53 -25.25 70.19
C HIS A 492 25.57 -25.38 71.28
N TYR A 493 25.83 -24.29 71.98
CA TYR A 493 26.67 -24.32 73.17
C TYR A 493 25.99 -23.62 74.33
N GLU A 494 26.28 -24.09 75.53
CA GLU A 494 25.78 -23.55 76.79
C GLU A 494 26.90 -23.62 77.83
N PHE A 495 27.31 -22.47 78.37
CA PHE A 495 28.34 -22.38 79.39
C PHE A 495 27.98 -21.38 80.47
N THR A 496 28.21 -21.77 81.71
CA THR A 496 28.15 -20.89 82.87
C THR A 496 29.57 -20.49 83.24
N TYR A 497 29.87 -19.19 83.29
CA TYR A 497 31.21 -18.67 83.53
C TYR A 497 31.16 -17.40 84.37
N ARG A 498 32.31 -17.02 84.94
CA ARG A 498 32.44 -15.77 85.71
C ARG A 498 32.94 -14.64 84.80
N GLY A 499 32.10 -13.64 84.58
CA GLY A 499 32.44 -12.42 83.86
C GLY A 499 32.80 -11.28 84.82
N LEU A 500 33.74 -10.44 84.40
CA LEU A 500 34.19 -9.29 85.19
C LEU A 500 33.12 -8.17 85.20
N ALA A 501 32.67 -7.78 86.37
CA ALA A 501 31.79 -6.65 86.57
C ALA A 501 32.58 -5.33 86.66
N THR A 502 31.90 -4.21 86.46
CA THR A 502 32.52 -2.88 86.41
C THR A 502 33.06 -2.41 87.75
N ASP A 503 32.57 -3.00 88.84
CA ASP A 503 33.01 -2.78 90.22
C ASP A 503 34.20 -3.69 90.63
N GLY A 504 34.72 -4.51 89.70
CA GLY A 504 35.81 -5.46 89.95
C GLY A 504 35.37 -6.79 90.56
N SER A 505 34.08 -6.99 90.82
CA SER A 505 33.53 -8.27 91.27
C SER A 505 33.34 -9.26 90.11
N TRP A 506 33.19 -10.55 90.42
CA TRP A 506 32.88 -11.60 89.45
C TRP A 506 31.39 -11.95 89.48
N ARG A 507 30.73 -11.93 88.32
CA ARG A 507 29.33 -12.32 88.17
C ARG A 507 29.20 -13.61 87.37
N TRP A 508 28.29 -14.49 87.78
CA TRP A 508 28.00 -15.71 87.04
C TRP A 508 27.09 -15.40 85.86
N LEU A 509 27.56 -15.71 84.65
CA LEU A 509 26.87 -15.50 83.40
C LEU A 509 26.61 -16.84 82.73
N LEU A 510 25.41 -17.03 82.20
CA LEU A 510 25.04 -18.16 81.36
C LEU A 510 24.98 -17.70 79.91
N ALA A 511 25.95 -18.14 79.09
CA ALA A 511 25.93 -17.90 77.65
C ALA A 511 25.38 -19.12 76.92
N ARG A 512 24.44 -18.88 76.00
CA ARG A 512 23.90 -19.85 75.06
C ARG A 512 24.10 -19.35 73.64
N GLY A 513 24.57 -20.18 72.73
CA GLY A 513 24.76 -19.80 71.33
C GLY A 513 24.37 -20.90 70.36
N ARG A 514 23.87 -20.51 69.18
CA ARG A 514 23.55 -21.40 68.06
C ARG A 514 23.99 -20.78 66.73
N SER A 515 24.42 -21.63 65.80
CA SER A 515 24.73 -21.20 64.44
C SER A 515 23.45 -20.87 63.67
N VAL A 516 23.39 -19.66 63.11
CA VAL A 516 22.30 -19.16 62.25
C VAL A 516 22.55 -19.57 60.79
N ARG A 517 23.81 -19.52 60.37
CA ARG A 517 24.24 -19.83 59.01
C ARG A 517 25.58 -20.55 59.04
N ARG A 518 25.74 -21.57 58.18
CA ARG A 518 26.98 -22.33 58.00
C ARG A 518 27.46 -22.25 56.54
N ASP A 519 28.75 -22.45 56.32
CA ASP A 519 29.34 -22.62 55.00
C ASP A 519 29.11 -24.05 54.46
N ALA A 520 29.59 -24.31 53.24
CA ALA A 520 29.46 -25.61 52.59
C ALA A 520 30.26 -26.73 53.27
N GLN A 521 31.23 -26.37 54.13
CA GLN A 521 32.09 -27.28 54.89
C GLN A 521 31.56 -27.55 56.31
N GLY A 522 30.46 -26.88 56.71
CA GLY A 522 29.80 -27.05 58.01
C GLY A 522 30.26 -26.06 59.08
N HIS A 523 31.18 -25.15 58.78
CA HIS A 523 31.62 -24.13 59.73
C HIS A 523 30.58 -23.02 59.86
N ALA A 524 30.41 -22.46 61.05
CA ALA A 524 29.49 -21.35 61.27
C ALA A 524 30.01 -20.07 60.58
N LEU A 525 29.15 -19.42 59.81
CA LEU A 525 29.36 -18.09 59.23
C LEU A 525 28.70 -16.99 60.08
N ARG A 526 27.61 -17.34 60.78
CA ARG A 526 26.92 -16.43 61.70
C ARG A 526 26.42 -17.22 62.91
N VAL A 527 26.65 -16.69 64.10
CA VAL A 527 26.27 -17.32 65.37
C VAL A 527 25.49 -16.30 66.19
N ALA A 528 24.32 -16.66 66.68
CA ALA A 528 23.54 -15.81 67.56
C ALA A 528 23.19 -16.56 68.85
N GLY A 529 23.05 -15.81 69.93
CA GLY A 529 22.89 -16.39 71.23
C GLY A 529 22.45 -15.37 72.27
N THR A 530 22.21 -15.85 73.48
CA THR A 530 21.87 -15.01 74.63
C THR A 530 22.90 -15.14 75.74
N VAL A 531 23.06 -14.08 76.53
CA VAL A 531 23.78 -14.10 77.81
C VAL A 531 22.84 -13.64 78.91
N ARG A 532 22.82 -14.37 80.01
CA ARG A 532 22.01 -14.04 81.19
C ARG A 532 22.87 -13.96 82.44
N ASP A 533 22.61 -12.97 83.30
CA ASP A 533 23.18 -12.96 84.65
C ASP A 533 22.44 -13.97 85.54
N VAL A 534 23.17 -14.98 86.01
CA VAL A 534 22.68 -16.06 86.87
C VAL A 534 23.33 -16.01 88.26
N SER A 535 23.95 -14.89 88.63
CA SER A 535 24.61 -14.70 89.94
C SER A 535 23.66 -14.94 91.10
N GLU A 536 22.45 -14.40 91.04
CA GLU A 536 21.41 -14.62 92.06
C GLU A 536 20.97 -16.08 92.11
N SER A 537 20.78 -16.71 90.94
CA SER A 537 20.41 -18.13 90.87
C SER A 537 21.50 -19.03 91.46
N LYS A 538 22.78 -18.72 91.22
CA LYS A 538 23.92 -19.47 91.77
C LYS A 538 24.07 -19.26 93.28
N ALA A 539 23.88 -18.04 93.77
CA ALA A 539 23.84 -17.76 95.20
C ALA A 539 22.71 -18.53 95.89
N ASN A 540 21.53 -18.60 95.28
CA ASN A 540 20.40 -19.38 95.79
C ASN A 540 20.67 -20.89 95.76
N GLU A 541 21.30 -21.41 94.71
CA GLU A 541 21.70 -22.83 94.62
C GLU A 541 22.72 -23.20 95.72
N ASP A 542 23.73 -22.36 95.94
CA ASP A 542 24.73 -22.57 96.99
C ASP A 542 24.13 -22.41 98.40
N ALA A 543 23.17 -21.50 98.58
CA ALA A 543 22.42 -21.37 99.83
C ALA A 543 21.57 -22.61 100.09
N LEU A 544 20.90 -23.14 99.07
CA LEU A 544 20.13 -24.39 99.14
C LEU A 544 21.02 -25.58 99.47
N LYS A 545 22.21 -25.69 98.87
CA LYS A 545 23.18 -26.74 99.21
C LYS A 545 23.62 -26.65 100.66
N ARG A 546 24.00 -25.46 101.14
CA ARG A 546 24.35 -25.26 102.55
C ARG A 546 23.19 -25.61 103.49
N PHE A 547 21.96 -25.27 103.11
CA PHE A 547 20.76 -25.59 103.87
C PHE A 547 20.48 -27.10 103.87
N ALA A 548 20.72 -27.79 102.76
CA ALA A 548 20.58 -29.24 102.63
C ALA A 548 21.64 -29.97 103.49
N ASP A 549 22.91 -29.55 103.43
CA ASP A 549 23.99 -30.10 104.23
C ASP A 549 23.73 -29.88 105.73
N GLU A 550 23.18 -28.73 106.12
CA GLU A 550 22.77 -28.45 107.51
C GLU A 550 21.61 -29.35 107.96
N LEU A 551 20.64 -29.61 107.07
CA LEU A 551 19.53 -30.54 107.32
C LEU A 551 20.03 -31.96 107.51
N GLU A 552 20.95 -32.42 106.67
CA GLU A 552 21.52 -33.76 106.75
C GLU A 552 22.26 -33.97 108.09
N SER A 553 23.09 -33.01 108.50
CA SER A 553 23.74 -32.96 109.82
C SER A 553 22.73 -33.03 110.98
N ARG A 554 21.64 -32.27 110.92
CA ARG A 554 20.60 -32.29 111.97
C ARG A 554 19.81 -33.60 111.99
N VAL A 555 19.56 -34.22 110.84
CA VAL A 555 18.88 -35.51 110.75
C VAL A 555 19.75 -36.61 111.35
N GLU A 556 21.05 -36.64 111.06
CA GLU A 556 21.98 -37.61 111.65
C GLU A 556 22.01 -37.52 113.18
N ALA A 557 22.09 -36.31 113.75
CA ALA A 557 22.04 -36.09 115.19
C ALA A 557 20.73 -36.62 115.82
N ARG A 558 19.57 -36.30 115.21
CA ARG A 558 18.24 -36.72 115.71
C ARG A 558 18.01 -38.23 115.59
N THR A 559 18.62 -38.85 114.59
CA THR A 559 18.53 -40.32 114.38
C THR A 559 19.37 -41.07 115.41
N ALA A 560 20.49 -40.50 115.86
CA ALA A 560 21.29 -41.04 116.97
C ALA A 560 20.52 -40.99 118.31
N ASP A 561 19.86 -39.87 118.61
CA ASP A 561 19.02 -39.74 119.82
C ASP A 561 17.85 -40.72 119.82
N HIS A 562 17.17 -40.89 118.69
CA HIS A 562 16.07 -41.86 118.57
C HIS A 562 16.54 -43.31 118.73
N ARG A 563 17.74 -43.67 118.27
CA ARG A 563 18.31 -45.01 118.53
C ARG A 563 18.56 -45.24 120.02
N LEU A 564 19.02 -44.22 120.73
CA LEU A 564 19.24 -44.29 122.18
C LEU A 564 17.92 -44.44 122.96
N ALA A 565 16.89 -43.70 122.54
CA ALA A 565 15.54 -43.82 123.11
C ALA A 565 14.90 -45.19 122.85
N ILE A 566 15.06 -45.75 121.63
CA ILE A 566 14.56 -47.10 121.29
C ILE A 566 15.29 -48.16 122.12
N ALA A 567 16.61 -48.02 122.35
CA ALA A 567 17.37 -48.95 123.20
C ALA A 567 16.89 -48.91 124.66
N GLN A 568 16.56 -47.73 125.20
CA GLN A 568 15.95 -47.59 126.52
C GLN A 568 14.56 -48.22 126.59
N LEU A 569 13.72 -48.00 125.57
CA LEU A 569 12.37 -48.56 125.50
C LEU A 569 12.39 -50.09 125.42
N LYS A 570 13.34 -50.65 124.67
CA LYS A 570 13.53 -52.10 124.54
C LYS A 570 13.90 -52.74 125.89
N ARG A 571 14.75 -52.05 126.67
CA ARG A 571 15.11 -52.45 128.03
C ARG A 571 13.90 -52.45 128.98
N THR A 572 13.05 -51.43 128.89
CA THR A 572 11.82 -51.34 129.70
C THR A 572 10.80 -52.41 129.33
N VAL A 573 10.69 -52.76 128.04
CA VAL A 573 9.81 -53.84 127.56
C VAL A 573 10.31 -55.21 128.02
N GLU A 574 11.63 -55.44 128.01
CA GLU A 574 12.24 -56.68 128.52
C GLU A 574 12.01 -56.85 130.04
N GLU A 575 12.10 -55.77 130.83
CA GLU A 575 11.76 -55.80 132.26
C GLU A 575 10.27 -56.12 132.50
N LEU A 576 9.36 -55.51 131.72
CA LEU A 576 7.91 -55.76 131.80
C LEU A 576 7.53 -57.18 131.39
N THR A 577 8.20 -57.76 130.39
CA THR A 577 7.94 -59.16 129.99
C THR A 577 8.48 -60.17 131.00
N LEU A 578 9.56 -59.85 131.72
CA LEU A 578 10.04 -60.64 132.84
C LEU A 578 9.04 -60.63 134.01
N THR A 579 8.49 -59.45 134.35
CA THR A 579 7.46 -59.32 135.39
C THR A 579 6.16 -60.04 135.00
N GLN A 580 5.75 -59.98 133.72
CA GLN A 580 4.59 -60.70 133.24
C GLN A 580 4.78 -62.22 133.29
N ARG A 581 5.97 -62.75 132.98
CA ARG A 581 6.27 -64.19 133.13
C ARG A 581 6.23 -64.65 134.59
N GLN A 582 6.73 -63.84 135.52
CA GLN A 582 6.66 -64.15 136.95
C GLN A 582 5.21 -64.17 137.49
N LEU A 583 4.34 -63.29 136.97
CA LEU A 583 2.90 -63.30 137.27
C LEU A 583 2.18 -64.52 136.70
N VAL A 584 2.51 -64.94 135.47
CA VAL A 584 1.91 -66.13 134.83
C VAL A 584 2.39 -67.44 135.49
N GLU A 585 3.62 -67.50 136.00
CA GLU A 585 4.09 -68.64 136.80
C GLU A 585 3.43 -68.72 138.18
N SER A 586 3.13 -67.59 138.83
CA SER A 586 2.41 -67.59 140.11
C SER A 586 0.93 -67.99 139.94
N GLU A 587 0.29 -67.61 138.83
CA GLU A 587 -1.08 -68.04 138.48
C GLU A 587 -1.15 -69.53 138.13
N LYS A 588 -0.13 -70.08 137.44
CA LYS A 588 -0.01 -71.53 137.17
C LYS A 588 0.10 -72.36 138.45
N MET A 589 0.84 -71.88 139.46
CA MET A 589 0.95 -72.54 140.76
C MET A 589 -0.36 -72.51 141.57
N ALA A 590 -1.21 -71.49 141.37
CA ALA A 590 -2.53 -71.42 142.03
C ALA A 590 -3.59 -72.34 141.39
N SER A 591 -3.47 -72.67 140.09
CA SER A 591 -4.45 -73.48 139.35
C SER A 591 -4.31 -75.01 139.48
N LEU A 592 -3.21 -75.50 140.05
CA LEU A 592 -2.89 -76.94 140.18
C LEU A 592 -3.24 -77.56 141.55
N GLY A 593 -3.88 -76.81 142.46
CA GLY A 593 -4.26 -77.26 143.81
C GLY A 593 -5.78 -77.45 144.06
N GLN A 594 -6.64 -77.36 143.05
CA GLN A 594 -8.09 -77.58 143.19
C GLN A 594 -8.64 -78.78 142.38
N LEU A 595 -7.82 -79.83 142.19
CA LEU A 595 -8.29 -81.17 141.83
C LEU A 595 -7.46 -82.23 142.57
N VAL A 596 -8.09 -82.77 143.63
CA VAL A 596 -7.69 -83.86 144.55
C VAL A 596 -6.88 -83.45 145.79
#